data_AF-A0A3D6C077-F1
#
_entry.id   AF-A0A3D6C077-F1
#
_cell.length_a   1.000
_cell.length_b   1.000
_cell.length_c   1.000
_cell.angle_alpha   90.00
_cell.angle_beta   90.00
_cell.angle_gamma   90.00
#
_symmetry.space_group_name_H-M   'P 1'
#
loop_
_entity.id
_entity.type
_entity.pdbx_description
1 polymer ?
#
loop_
_entity_poly.entity_id
_entity_poly.type
_entity_poly.pdbx_seq_one_letter_code
_entity_poly.pdbx_strand_id
1 'polypeptide(L)'
;MESRERHEQISKNLILSWDTIKQGLYVSKFYPELFREASSRYLSAACFYLMIHHAVHEFHLRDECPVWLETDTGVFRDFYAKLTEFNFHVAFARVGEKVCLSGIFHDQPVCSSGIFKVSDPFDL
;
A
#
# COMPACT_ATOMS: atom_id res chain seq x y z
N MET A 1 -10.85 26.96 -28.15
CA MET A 1 -10.22 27.14 -26.83
C MET A 1 -10.25 25.76 -26.17
N GLU A 2 -9.34 24.88 -26.60
CA GLU A 2 -9.33 23.48 -26.20
C GLU A 2 -8.63 23.32 -24.86
N SER A 3 -9.31 22.65 -23.94
CA SER A 3 -8.81 22.34 -22.60
C SER A 3 -7.60 21.42 -22.74
N ARG A 4 -6.42 21.93 -22.37
CA ARG A 4 -5.23 21.12 -22.11
C ARG A 4 -5.53 20.22 -20.91
N GLU A 5 -6.07 19.03 -21.15
CA GLU A 5 -6.12 17.97 -20.17
C GLU A 5 -4.68 17.62 -19.78
N ARG A 6 -4.26 18.15 -18.62
CA ARG A 6 -3.03 17.73 -17.97
C ARG A 6 -3.17 16.23 -17.72
N HIS A 7 -2.42 15.43 -18.47
CA HIS A 7 -2.15 14.04 -18.13
C HIS A 7 -1.34 14.06 -16.83
N GLU A 8 -2.00 14.30 -15.70
CA GLU A 8 -1.39 14.21 -14.38
C GLU A 8 -0.99 12.75 -14.19
N GLN A 9 0.31 12.51 -14.03
CA GLN A 9 0.87 11.19 -13.87
C GLN A 9 0.30 10.56 -12.58
N ILE A 10 -0.64 9.63 -12.74
CA ILE A 10 -1.50 9.09 -11.67
C ILE A 10 -0.71 8.15 -10.73
N SER A 11 0.40 7.58 -11.20
CA SER A 11 1.30 6.74 -10.40
C SER A 11 2.75 7.23 -10.53
N LYS A 12 3.34 7.59 -9.39
CA LYS A 12 4.79 7.77 -9.27
C LYS A 12 5.47 6.40 -9.27
N ASN A 13 6.77 6.37 -9.59
CA ASN A 13 7.57 5.14 -9.63
C ASN A 13 7.39 4.34 -8.33
N LEU A 14 6.96 3.08 -8.42
CA LEU A 14 7.02 2.14 -7.30
C LEU A 14 8.38 1.46 -7.30
N ILE A 15 9.01 1.39 -6.14
CA ILE A 15 10.22 0.58 -5.96
C ILE A 15 9.96 -0.40 -4.82
N LEU A 16 10.05 -1.68 -5.14
CA LEU A 16 10.07 -2.78 -4.18
C LEU A 16 11.48 -3.34 -4.14
N SER A 17 12.03 -3.46 -2.94
CA SER A 17 13.36 -4.01 -2.73
C SER A 17 13.35 -4.92 -1.53
N TRP A 18 14.07 -6.03 -1.63
CA TRP A 18 14.36 -6.88 -0.48
C TRP A 18 15.44 -6.24 0.39
N ASP A 19 15.11 -5.94 1.64
CA ASP A 19 16.09 -5.56 2.67
C ASP A 19 16.66 -6.85 3.27
N THR A 20 17.88 -7.19 2.87
CA THR A 20 18.59 -8.41 3.33
C THR A 20 19.02 -8.34 4.79
N ILE A 21 19.15 -7.14 5.36
CA ILE A 21 19.52 -6.92 6.77
C ILE A 21 18.30 -7.15 7.65
N LYS A 22 17.17 -6.55 7.29
CA LYS A 22 15.91 -6.68 8.03
C LYS A 22 15.08 -7.89 7.64
N GLN A 23 15.50 -8.63 6.62
CA GLN A 23 14.83 -9.83 6.12
C GLN A 23 13.36 -9.57 5.75
N GLY A 24 13.10 -8.47 5.04
CA GLY A 24 11.75 -8.05 4.71
C GLY A 24 11.69 -7.17 3.47
N LEU A 25 10.49 -6.74 3.11
CA LEU A 25 10.26 -5.87 1.96
C LEU A 25 10.37 -4.40 2.37
N TYR A 26 11.10 -3.65 1.56
CA TYR A 26 11.10 -2.21 1.58
C TYR A 26 10.38 -1.69 0.34
N VAL A 27 9.33 -0.91 0.57
CA VAL A 27 8.53 -0.23 -0.44
C VAL A 27 8.89 1.24 -0.40
N SER A 28 9.30 1.81 -1.54
CA SER A 28 9.46 3.25 -1.65
C SER A 28 8.65 3.82 -2.80
N LYS A 29 8.23 5.08 -2.62
CA LYS A 29 7.58 5.92 -3.62
C LYS A 29 6.22 5.41 -4.11
N PHE A 30 5.56 4.51 -3.38
CA PHE A 30 4.16 4.18 -3.65
C PHE A 30 3.26 5.32 -3.13
N TYR A 31 2.73 6.10 -4.07
CA TYR A 31 1.74 7.13 -3.81
C TYR A 31 0.39 6.63 -4.29
N PRO A 32 -0.59 6.43 -3.40
CA PRO A 32 -1.89 5.86 -3.76
C PRO A 32 -2.80 6.88 -4.49
N GLU A 33 -2.26 7.88 -5.19
CA GLU A 33 -3.02 8.97 -5.85
C GLU A 33 -4.07 8.48 -6.86
N LEU A 34 -4.02 7.21 -7.25
CA LEU A 34 -5.11 6.46 -7.89
C LEU A 34 -6.47 6.59 -7.15
N PHE A 35 -6.51 6.93 -5.85
CA PHE A 35 -7.76 7.19 -5.11
C PHE A 35 -8.50 8.44 -5.60
N ARG A 36 -7.83 9.34 -6.35
CA ARG A 36 -8.42 10.59 -6.84
C ARG A 36 -9.37 10.38 -8.02
N GLU A 37 -9.37 9.19 -8.64
CA GLU A 37 -10.34 8.85 -9.67
C GLU A 37 -11.67 8.38 -9.07
N ALA A 38 -12.78 8.83 -9.66
CA ALA A 38 -14.09 8.33 -9.29
C ALA A 38 -14.16 6.83 -9.62
N SER A 39 -14.70 6.02 -8.70
CA SER A 39 -14.83 4.55 -8.77
C SER A 39 -13.58 3.67 -8.53
N SER A 40 -12.38 4.24 -8.32
CA SER A 40 -11.13 3.49 -8.12
C SER A 40 -10.67 3.40 -6.65
N ARG A 41 -11.53 3.73 -5.68
CA ARG A 41 -11.13 3.91 -4.26
C ARG A 41 -10.35 2.73 -3.66
N TYR A 42 -10.64 1.50 -4.10
CA TYR A 42 -10.01 0.28 -3.63
C TYR A 42 -8.89 -0.22 -4.56
N LEU A 43 -8.76 0.36 -5.76
CA LEU A 43 -7.78 -0.07 -6.76
C LEU A 43 -6.36 0.13 -6.24
N SER A 44 -6.08 1.25 -5.56
CA SER A 44 -4.78 1.48 -4.92
C SER A 44 -4.44 0.39 -3.89
N ALA A 45 -5.43 -0.04 -3.09
CA ALA A 45 -5.25 -1.08 -2.08
C ALA A 45 -5.05 -2.45 -2.72
N ALA A 46 -5.86 -2.79 -3.72
CA ALA A 46 -5.73 -4.04 -4.48
C ALA A 46 -4.38 -4.13 -5.20
N CYS A 47 -3.97 -3.06 -5.90
CA CYS A 47 -2.66 -3.00 -6.55
C CYS A 47 -1.54 -3.15 -5.51
N PHE A 48 -1.60 -2.41 -4.40
CA PHE A 48 -0.60 -2.53 -3.34
C PHE A 48 -0.48 -3.97 -2.85
N TYR A 49 -1.60 -4.60 -2.51
CA TYR A 49 -1.64 -5.98 -2.04
C TYR A 49 -1.06 -6.96 -3.05
N LEU A 50 -1.49 -6.89 -4.32
CA LEU A 50 -0.99 -7.76 -5.39
C LEU A 50 0.53 -7.60 -5.60
N MET A 51 1.04 -6.37 -5.50
CA MET A 51 2.45 -6.08 -5.68
C MET A 51 3.30 -6.61 -4.52
N ILE A 52 2.82 -6.49 -3.26
CA ILE A 52 3.51 -7.09 -2.11
C ILE A 52 3.50 -8.62 -2.22
N HIS A 53 2.35 -9.22 -2.50
CA HIS A 53 2.23 -10.67 -2.66
C HIS A 53 3.17 -11.17 -3.76
N HIS A 54 3.21 -10.51 -4.93
CA HIS A 54 4.13 -10.88 -6.01
C HIS A 54 5.60 -10.79 -5.56
N ALA A 55 5.99 -9.72 -4.88
CA ALA A 55 7.37 -9.51 -4.45
C ALA A 55 7.82 -10.47 -3.34
N VAL A 56 6.95 -10.80 -2.37
CA VAL A 56 7.23 -11.81 -1.33
C VAL A 56 7.57 -13.14 -1.98
N HIS A 57 6.77 -13.53 -2.97
CA HIS A 57 6.94 -14.80 -3.67
C HIS A 57 8.17 -14.81 -4.58
N GLU A 58 8.43 -13.73 -5.33
CA GLU A 58 9.61 -13.60 -6.19
C GLU A 58 10.92 -13.60 -5.39
N PHE A 59 10.95 -12.89 -4.26
CA PHE A 59 12.12 -12.82 -3.38
C PHE A 59 12.23 -14.00 -2.39
N HIS A 60 11.31 -14.97 -2.44
CA HIS A 60 11.27 -16.14 -1.56
C HIS A 60 11.33 -15.75 -0.07
N LEU A 61 10.57 -14.72 0.30
CA LEU A 61 10.47 -14.24 1.68
C LEU A 61 9.54 -15.14 2.51
N ARG A 62 9.63 -15.00 3.83
CA ARG A 62 8.85 -15.82 4.77
C ARG A 62 7.37 -15.42 4.75
N ASP A 63 6.50 -16.34 5.14
CA ASP A 63 5.05 -16.15 5.24
C ASP A 63 4.65 -14.94 6.10
N GLU A 64 5.42 -14.63 7.14
CA GLU A 64 5.27 -13.41 7.94
C GLU A 64 6.35 -12.40 7.54
N CYS A 65 6.15 -11.73 6.41
CA CYS A 65 7.13 -10.82 5.85
C CYS A 65 6.99 -9.41 6.46
N PRO A 66 8.02 -8.86 7.11
CA PRO A 66 8.02 -7.46 7.50
C PRO A 66 7.96 -6.56 6.26
N VAL A 67 7.10 -5.54 6.29
CA VAL A 67 6.97 -4.54 5.22
C VAL A 67 7.28 -3.17 5.79
N TRP A 68 8.22 -2.47 5.15
CA TRP A 68 8.67 -1.14 5.53
C TRP A 68 8.41 -0.17 4.38
N LEU A 69 7.95 1.03 4.69
CA LEU A 69 7.79 2.05 3.64
C LEU A 69 7.93 3.47 4.16
N GLU A 70 8.28 4.40 3.27
CA GLU A 70 8.27 5.85 3.55
C GLU A 70 7.10 6.52 2.84
N THR A 71 6.36 7.35 3.55
CA THR A 71 5.22 8.10 3.01
C THR A 71 4.99 9.40 3.79
N ASP A 72 4.05 10.23 3.33
CA ASP A 72 3.63 11.43 4.04
C ASP A 72 2.59 11.10 5.11
N THR A 73 2.56 11.87 6.20
CA THR A 73 1.69 11.64 7.37
C THR A 73 0.20 11.63 6.98
N GLY A 74 -0.19 12.52 6.05
CA GLY A 74 -1.55 12.53 5.50
C GLY A 74 -1.89 11.25 4.74
N VAL A 75 -0.97 10.77 3.90
CA VAL A 75 -1.16 9.53 3.13
C VAL A 75 -1.23 8.32 4.05
N PHE A 76 -0.43 8.28 5.12
CA PHE A 76 -0.55 7.24 6.14
C PHE A 76 -1.96 7.20 6.74
N ARG A 77 -2.43 8.33 7.28
CA ARG A 77 -3.75 8.42 7.92
C ARG A 77 -4.88 8.08 6.95
N ASP A 78 -4.80 8.56 5.72
CA ASP A 78 -5.93 8.50 4.79
C ASP A 78 -5.96 7.19 3.97
N PHE A 79 -4.85 6.46 3.89
CA PHE A 79 -4.73 5.22 3.13
C PHE A 79 -4.13 4.05 3.93
N TYR A 80 -2.84 4.12 4.29
CA TYR A 80 -2.13 2.94 4.84
C TYR A 80 -2.64 2.49 6.21
N ALA A 81 -3.11 3.41 7.06
CA ALA A 81 -3.70 3.08 8.35
C ALA A 81 -5.01 2.29 8.23
N LYS A 82 -5.65 2.30 7.05
CA LYS A 82 -6.89 1.57 6.77
C LYS A 82 -6.64 0.17 6.22
N LEU A 83 -5.39 -0.16 5.85
CA LEU A 83 -5.00 -1.49 5.37
C LEU A 83 -4.75 -2.41 6.57
N THR A 84 -5.82 -2.92 7.17
CA THR A 84 -5.78 -3.69 8.41
C THR A 84 -4.98 -4.99 8.28
N GLU A 85 -4.87 -5.53 7.07
CA GLU A 85 -4.14 -6.76 6.75
C GLU A 85 -2.64 -6.63 7.00
N PHE A 86 -2.11 -5.41 6.88
CA PHE A 86 -0.69 -5.12 7.09
C PHE A 86 -0.37 -4.60 8.49
N ASN A 87 -1.39 -4.12 9.21
CA ASN A 87 -1.29 -3.51 10.53
C ASN A 87 -0.15 -2.47 10.63
N PHE A 88 -0.10 -1.55 9.67
CA PHE A 88 0.94 -0.54 9.59
C PHE A 88 0.92 0.42 10.80
N HIS A 89 2.10 0.65 11.37
CA HIS A 89 2.33 1.65 12.41
C HIS A 89 3.54 2.51 12.06
N VAL A 90 3.59 3.72 12.62
CA VAL A 90 4.74 4.62 12.44
C VAL A 90 5.92 4.09 13.25
N ALA A 91 6.99 3.67 12.55
CA ALA A 91 8.23 3.24 13.18
C ALA A 91 9.08 4.43 13.63
N PHE A 92 9.16 5.48 12.80
CA PHE A 92 9.82 6.74 13.14
C PHE A 92 9.41 7.87 12.17
N ALA A 93 9.45 9.11 12.68
CA ALA A 93 9.26 10.31 11.88
C ALA A 93 10.51 10.65 11.04
N ARG A 94 10.30 11.35 9.93
CA ARG A 94 11.34 11.89 9.04
C ARG A 94 11.18 13.41 8.90
N VAL A 95 12.18 14.04 8.30
CA VAL A 95 12.17 15.49 8.04
C VAL A 95 11.05 15.81 7.03
N GLY A 96 10.25 16.82 7.35
CA GLY A 96 9.17 17.35 6.51
C GLY A 96 8.04 16.35 6.35
N GLU A 97 7.01 16.41 7.21
CA GLU A 97 5.75 15.62 7.21
C GLU A 97 5.79 14.13 6.82
N LYS A 98 6.98 13.54 6.72
CA LYS A 98 7.21 12.17 6.28
C LYS A 98 7.34 11.24 7.47
N VAL A 99 6.90 10.02 7.28
CA VAL A 99 6.94 8.94 8.25
C VAL A 99 7.43 7.66 7.58
N CYS A 100 8.19 6.87 8.33
CA CYS A 100 8.45 5.49 7.95
C CYS A 100 7.47 4.58 8.70
N LEU A 101 6.77 3.75 7.95
CA LEU A 101 5.85 2.75 8.46
C LEU A 101 6.53 1.38 8.52
N SER A 102 6.09 0.59 9.49
CA SER A 102 6.39 -0.82 9.63
C SER A 102 5.07 -1.58 9.75
N GLY A 103 4.98 -2.71 9.07
CA GLY A 103 3.84 -3.62 9.11
C GLY A 103 4.30 -5.05 8.86
N ILE A 104 3.36 -5.98 8.87
CA ILE A 104 3.61 -7.39 8.59
C ILE A 104 2.64 -7.83 7.51
N PHE A 105 3.17 -8.38 6.43
CA PHE A 105 2.37 -9.08 5.43
C PHE A 105 2.33 -10.56 5.80
N HIS A 106 1.11 -11.09 5.88
CA HIS A 106 0.89 -12.52 6.01
C HIS A 106 0.56 -13.08 4.63
N ASP A 107 1.41 -13.97 4.12
CA ASP A 107 1.16 -14.66 2.86
C ASP A 107 0.00 -15.63 3.04
N GLN A 108 -1.19 -15.12 2.71
CA GLN A 108 -2.41 -15.90 2.69
C GLN A 108 -2.81 -16.12 1.24
N PRO A 109 -3.30 -17.32 0.89
CA PRO A 109 -3.82 -17.56 -0.45
C PRO A 109 -4.86 -16.49 -0.78
N VAL A 110 -4.67 -15.80 -1.91
CA VAL A 110 -5.58 -14.74 -2.37
C VAL A 110 -6.96 -15.36 -2.60
N CYS A 111 -7.81 -15.33 -1.58
CA CYS A 111 -9.22 -15.67 -1.71
C CYS A 111 -9.86 -14.59 -2.58
N SER A 112 -10.23 -14.93 -3.81
CA SER A 112 -10.96 -14.06 -4.75
C SER A 112 -12.28 -13.51 -4.17
N SER A 113 -12.77 -14.10 -3.08
CA SER A 113 -13.94 -13.66 -2.30
C SER A 113 -13.65 -12.57 -1.25
N GLY A 114 -12.38 -12.30 -0.91
CA GLY A 114 -11.98 -11.39 0.18
C GLY A 114 -11.80 -9.92 -0.22
N ILE A 115 -11.68 -9.63 -1.52
CA ILE A 115 -11.52 -8.25 -2.02
C ILE A 115 -12.82 -7.43 -1.85
N PHE A 116 -13.95 -8.09 -1.55
CA PHE A 116 -15.27 -7.48 -1.36
C PHE A 116 -15.91 -7.86 -0.03
N LYS A 117 -15.28 -7.57 1.11
CA LYS A 117 -16.07 -7.35 2.34
C LYS A 117 -16.44 -5.88 2.45
N VAL A 118 -17.45 -5.48 1.67
CA VAL A 118 -18.25 -4.30 1.99
C VAL A 118 -19.07 -4.68 3.22
N SER A 119 -18.60 -4.31 4.40
CA SER A 119 -19.47 -4.26 5.56
C SER A 119 -20.31 -2.99 5.44
N ASP A 120 -21.49 -3.12 4.84
CA ASP A 120 -22.53 -2.08 4.89
C ASP A 120 -23.07 -1.96 6.32
N PRO A 121 -23.19 -0.76 6.90
CA PRO A 121 -23.69 -0.57 8.26
C PRO A 121 -25.23 -0.52 8.35
N PHE A 122 -25.97 -1.12 7.41
CA PHE A 122 -27.44 -1.04 7.37
C PHE A 122 -28.15 -2.39 7.22
N ASP A 123 -27.61 -3.46 7.81
CA ASP A 123 -28.40 -4.67 8.11
C ASP A 123 -28.62 -4.77 9.62
N LEU A 124 -29.65 -4.05 10.10
CA LEU A 124 -30.62 -4.39 11.14
C LEU A 124 -31.52 -3.19 11.47
#